data_AF-A0A523JZP6-F1
#
_entry.id   AF-A0A523JZP6-F1
#
_cell.length_a   1.000
_cell.length_b   1.000
_cell.length_c   1.000
_cell.angle_alpha   90.00
_cell.angle_beta   90.00
_cell.angle_gamma   90.00
#
_symmetry.space_group_name_H-M   'P 1'
#
loop_
_entity.id
_entity.type
_entity.pdbx_description
1 polymer ?
#
loop_
_entity_poly.entity_id
_entity_poly.type
_entity_poly.pdbx_seq_one_letter_code
_entity_poly.pdbx_strand_id
1 'polypeptide(L)'
;MDEKELRRYSRVVVDGVEQAPSRAMLRAVGFEEEDFARPQVGIASTWSMITPCNMHINDLAQLAAKGADDAGGKAVIFNTMTVSDGIAMGTPGMRYLLVSREIIADSIHATSTTRSSPKVTSSFLTATWRPPARLPR
;
A
#
# COMPACT_ATOMS: atom_id res chain seq x y z
N MET A 1 6.59 16.46 -16.72
CA MET A 1 7.17 15.54 -15.72
C MET A 1 7.90 14.47 -16.48
N ASP A 2 9.16 14.18 -16.14
CA ASP A 2 9.94 13.15 -16.85
C ASP A 2 9.38 11.75 -16.52
N GLU A 3 9.42 10.82 -17.47
CA GLU A 3 8.83 9.49 -17.30
C GLU A 3 9.52 8.70 -16.17
N LYS A 4 10.84 8.87 -16.03
CA LYS A 4 11.61 8.27 -14.92
C LYS A 4 11.24 8.87 -13.56
N GLU A 5 10.71 10.09 -13.54
CA GLU A 5 10.25 10.74 -12.32
C GLU A 5 8.95 10.12 -11.81
N LEU A 6 8.01 9.82 -12.73
CA LEU A 6 6.74 9.15 -12.39
C LEU A 6 6.95 7.70 -11.92
N ARG A 7 7.95 7.00 -12.47
CA ARG A 7 8.32 5.62 -12.09
C ARG A 7 9.45 5.53 -11.10
N ARG A 8 9.73 6.59 -10.32
CA ARG A 8 10.88 6.66 -9.40
C ARG A 8 11.05 5.40 -8.54
N TYR A 9 9.93 4.85 -8.06
CA TYR A 9 9.89 3.72 -7.14
C TYR A 9 9.67 2.38 -7.84
N SER A 10 8.72 2.29 -8.78
CA SER A 10 8.37 1.04 -9.45
C SER A 10 9.48 0.55 -10.38
N ARG A 11 10.27 1.44 -10.98
CA ARG A 11 11.39 1.06 -11.86
C ARG A 11 12.40 0.13 -11.19
N VAL A 12 12.55 0.22 -9.87
CA VAL A 12 13.54 -0.54 -9.11
C VAL A 12 13.24 -2.04 -9.11
N VAL A 13 11.97 -2.42 -9.23
CA VAL A 13 11.52 -3.82 -9.19
C VAL A 13 11.17 -4.38 -10.57
N VAL A 14 11.30 -3.59 -11.64
CA VAL A 14 10.93 -4.01 -13.00
C VAL A 14 11.99 -3.73 -14.06
N ASP A 15 12.85 -2.72 -13.89
CA ASP A 15 13.90 -2.40 -14.86
C ASP A 15 15.16 -3.24 -14.58
N GLY A 16 15.94 -3.52 -15.63
CA GLY A 16 17.20 -4.26 -15.52
C GLY A 16 17.06 -5.77 -15.70
N VAL A 17 18.18 -6.42 -16.03
CA VAL A 17 18.22 -7.87 -16.24
C VAL A 17 18.02 -8.60 -14.91
N GLU A 18 18.53 -8.03 -13.82
CA GLU A 18 18.40 -8.53 -12.46
C GLU A 18 16.95 -8.63 -11.96
N GLN A 19 16.04 -7.84 -12.52
CA GLN A 19 14.60 -7.87 -12.17
C GLN A 19 13.78 -8.81 -13.06
N ALA A 20 14.40 -9.68 -13.86
CA ALA A 20 13.69 -10.71 -14.62
C ALA A 20 12.79 -11.62 -13.75
N PRO A 21 13.21 -12.08 -12.55
CA PRO A 21 12.34 -12.87 -11.68
C PRO A 21 11.13 -12.08 -11.17
N SER A 22 11.32 -10.82 -10.82
CA SER A 22 10.25 -9.91 -10.38
C SER A 22 9.21 -9.72 -11.48
N ARG A 23 9.65 -9.51 -12.73
CA ARG A 23 8.74 -9.43 -13.89
C ARG A 23 7.99 -10.73 -14.12
N ALA A 24 8.63 -11.90 -13.94
CA ALA A 24 7.94 -13.19 -14.08
C ALA A 24 6.78 -13.34 -13.09
N MET A 25 6.99 -12.95 -11.83
CA MET A 25 5.92 -12.95 -10.80
C MET A 25 4.82 -11.93 -11.13
N LEU A 26 5.18 -10.75 -11.62
CA LEU A 26 4.20 -9.73 -12.02
C LEU A 26 3.34 -10.17 -13.20
N ARG A 27 3.92 -10.87 -14.19
CA ARG A 27 3.16 -11.45 -15.30
C ARG A 27 2.12 -12.47 -14.83
N ALA A 28 2.45 -13.28 -13.82
CA ALA A 28 1.51 -14.25 -13.24
C ALA A 28 0.28 -13.61 -12.58
N VAL A 29 0.34 -12.32 -12.22
CA VAL A 29 -0.78 -11.55 -11.67
C VAL A 29 -1.41 -10.58 -12.68
N GLY A 30 -1.13 -10.74 -13.97
CA GLY A 30 -1.78 -9.99 -15.06
C GLY A 30 -1.09 -8.68 -15.45
N PHE A 31 0.24 -8.60 -15.29
CA PHE A 31 1.03 -7.53 -15.93
C PHE A 31 1.40 -7.92 -17.36
N GLU A 32 1.14 -7.00 -18.29
CA GLU A 32 1.62 -7.10 -19.66
C GLU A 32 2.92 -6.32 -19.87
N GLU A 33 3.49 -6.39 -21.08
CA GLU A 33 4.78 -5.75 -21.36
C GLU A 33 4.72 -4.23 -21.22
N GLU A 34 3.62 -3.64 -21.67
CA GLU A 34 3.35 -2.20 -21.63
C GLU A 34 3.21 -1.69 -20.18
N ASP A 35 2.77 -2.56 -19.27
CA ASP A 35 2.55 -2.21 -17.87
C ASP A 35 3.85 -1.91 -17.11
N PHE A 36 4.98 -2.46 -17.55
CA PHE A 36 6.28 -2.17 -16.92
C PHE A 36 6.76 -0.74 -17.18
N ALA A 37 6.26 -0.10 -18.24
CA ALA A 37 6.53 1.30 -18.55
C ALA A 37 5.58 2.28 -17.83
N ARG A 38 4.56 1.79 -17.12
CA ARG A 38 3.57 2.61 -16.40
C ARG A 38 3.93 2.82 -14.93
N PRO A 39 3.59 3.98 -14.32
CA PRO A 39 3.70 4.17 -12.88
C PRO A 39 2.75 3.22 -12.16
N GLN A 40 3.27 2.47 -11.19
CA GLN A 40 2.46 1.49 -10.46
C GLN A 40 1.77 2.15 -9.27
N VAL A 41 0.47 1.94 -9.15
CA VAL A 41 -0.38 2.56 -8.12
C VAL A 41 -0.91 1.46 -7.19
N GLY A 42 -0.43 1.46 -5.95
CA GLY A 42 -0.91 0.55 -4.92
C GLY A 42 -2.23 1.04 -4.33
N ILE A 43 -3.27 0.19 -4.36
CA ILE A 43 -4.60 0.50 -3.81
C ILE A 43 -4.80 -0.36 -2.57
N ALA A 44 -4.66 0.27 -1.40
CA ALA A 44 -4.88 -0.37 -0.11
C ALA A 44 -6.38 -0.46 0.19
N SER A 45 -6.92 -1.67 0.14
CA SER A 45 -8.29 -1.98 0.55
C SER A 45 -8.33 -2.44 2.01
N THR A 46 -9.43 -2.14 2.69
CA THR A 46 -9.75 -2.66 4.03
C THR A 46 -10.99 -3.57 3.97
N TRP A 47 -11.24 -4.18 2.80
CA TRP A 47 -12.42 -5.00 2.60
C TRP A 47 -12.44 -6.18 3.58
N SER A 48 -13.62 -6.41 4.15
CA SER A 48 -13.90 -7.55 5.00
C SER A 48 -15.41 -7.74 5.18
N MET A 49 -15.81 -8.99 5.40
CA MET A 49 -17.18 -9.36 5.75
C MET A 49 -17.46 -9.31 7.27
N ILE A 50 -16.50 -8.88 8.09
CA ILE A 50 -16.69 -8.80 9.54
C ILE A 50 -17.57 -7.61 9.96
N THR A 51 -17.79 -6.62 9.09
CA THR A 51 -18.57 -5.42 9.42
C THR A 51 -19.23 -4.82 8.18
N PRO A 52 -20.46 -4.28 8.28
CA PRO A 52 -21.11 -3.60 7.16
C PRO A 52 -20.31 -2.37 6.67
N CYS A 53 -19.49 -1.78 7.53
CA CYS A 53 -18.65 -0.63 7.18
C CYS A 53 -17.61 -0.95 6.09
N ASN A 54 -17.19 -2.21 5.97
CA ASN A 54 -16.07 -2.60 5.10
C ASN A 54 -16.47 -3.57 3.98
N MET A 55 -17.67 -4.17 4.03
CA MET A 55 -18.07 -5.22 3.08
C MET A 55 -18.14 -4.75 1.62
N HIS A 56 -18.35 -3.45 1.40
CA HIS A 56 -18.47 -2.84 0.06
C HIS A 56 -17.16 -2.21 -0.45
N ILE A 57 -16.09 -2.19 0.36
CA ILE A 57 -14.84 -1.51 0.01
C ILE A 57 -14.11 -2.21 -1.14
N ASN A 58 -14.37 -3.50 -1.37
CA ASN A 58 -13.81 -4.21 -2.53
C ASN A 58 -14.27 -3.58 -3.85
N ASP A 59 -15.55 -3.23 -3.97
CA ASP A 59 -16.09 -2.64 -5.19
C ASP A 59 -15.49 -1.25 -5.43
N LEU A 60 -15.32 -0.46 -4.36
CA LEU A 60 -14.62 0.83 -4.42
C LEU A 60 -13.16 0.68 -4.84
N ALA A 61 -12.47 -0.36 -4.36
CA ALA A 61 -11.09 -0.65 -4.75
C ALA A 61 -10.98 -0.99 -6.24
N GLN A 62 -11.95 -1.74 -6.79
CA GLN A 62 -12.01 -2.04 -8.23
C GLN A 62 -12.26 -0.77 -9.05
N LEU A 63 -13.15 0.12 -8.60
CA LEU A 63 -13.40 1.40 -9.27
C LEU A 63 -12.16 2.31 -9.23
N ALA A 64 -11.47 2.37 -8.09
CA ALA A 64 -10.22 3.11 -7.96
C ALA A 64 -9.12 2.53 -8.86
N ALA A 65 -9.05 1.20 -8.99
CA ALA A 65 -8.10 0.53 -9.87
C ALA A 65 -8.35 0.89 -11.32
N LYS A 66 -9.61 0.81 -11.76
CA LYS A 66 -10.00 1.25 -13.09
C LYS A 66 -9.62 2.71 -13.35
N GLY A 67 -9.90 3.61 -12.41
CA GLY A 67 -9.54 5.03 -12.56
C GLY A 67 -8.04 5.27 -12.65
N ALA A 68 -7.24 4.54 -11.88
CA ALA A 68 -5.77 4.62 -11.96
C ALA A 68 -5.24 4.06 -13.29
N ASP A 69 -5.83 2.97 -13.79
CA ASP A 69 -5.49 2.40 -15.09
C ASP A 69 -5.86 3.36 -16.24
N ASP A 70 -7.07 3.92 -16.22
CA ASP A 70 -7.54 4.90 -17.22
C ASP A 70 -6.67 6.17 -17.25
N ALA A 71 -6.08 6.55 -16.11
CA ALA A 71 -5.16 7.69 -16.01
C ALA A 71 -3.71 7.38 -16.44
N GLY A 72 -3.45 6.17 -16.96
CA GLY A 72 -2.14 5.75 -17.47
C GLY A 72 -1.21 5.11 -16.44
N GLY A 73 -1.65 4.92 -15.19
CA GLY A 73 -0.94 4.10 -14.20
C GLY A 73 -1.26 2.62 -14.34
N LYS A 74 -0.57 1.74 -13.62
CA LYS A 74 -0.95 0.32 -13.47
C LYS A 74 -1.36 0.05 -12.04
N ALA A 75 -2.65 -0.19 -11.82
CA ALA A 75 -3.21 -0.43 -10.51
C ALA A 75 -2.80 -1.81 -9.96
N VAL A 76 -2.52 -1.87 -8.66
CA VAL A 76 -2.40 -3.12 -7.91
C VAL A 76 -3.14 -2.99 -6.59
N ILE A 77 -4.23 -3.74 -6.49
CA ILE A 77 -5.03 -3.82 -5.27
C ILE A 77 -4.34 -4.78 -4.30
N PHE A 78 -4.22 -4.37 -3.05
CA PHE A 78 -3.84 -5.22 -1.93
C PHE A 78 -4.73 -4.91 -0.73
N ASN A 79 -4.81 -5.83 0.23
CA ASN A 79 -5.69 -5.69 1.39
C ASN A 79 -4.89 -5.53 2.68
N THR A 80 -5.48 -4.83 3.64
CA THR A 80 -5.08 -4.84 5.04
C THR A 80 -6.27 -5.24 5.93
N MET A 81 -5.98 -5.56 7.18
CA MET A 81 -7.00 -5.98 8.14
C MET A 81 -7.96 -4.83 8.48
N THR A 82 -9.11 -5.20 9.02
CA THR A 82 -10.05 -4.27 9.64
C THR A 82 -10.58 -4.90 10.92
N VAL A 83 -11.12 -4.07 11.80
CA VAL A 83 -11.78 -4.46 13.05
C VAL A 83 -13.10 -3.72 13.15
N SER A 84 -14.01 -4.21 13.99
CA SER A 84 -15.34 -3.62 14.15
C SER A 84 -15.55 -3.17 15.59
N ASP A 85 -15.56 -1.86 15.82
CA ASP A 85 -15.85 -1.26 17.11
C ASP A 85 -17.22 -1.71 17.62
N GLY A 86 -18.24 -1.64 16.75
CA GLY A 86 -19.61 -2.00 17.10
C GLY A 86 -19.79 -3.45 17.51
N ILE A 87 -18.99 -4.38 16.96
CA ILE A 87 -19.04 -5.80 17.34
C ILE A 87 -18.15 -6.08 18.56
N ALA A 88 -17.00 -5.41 18.67
CA ALA A 88 -16.06 -5.63 19.76
C ALA A 88 -16.55 -5.02 21.09
N MET A 89 -17.46 -4.04 21.05
CA MET A 89 -18.02 -3.35 22.22
C MET A 89 -18.44 -4.30 23.35
N GLY A 90 -17.93 -4.04 24.56
CA GLY A 90 -18.25 -4.83 25.75
C GLY A 90 -17.54 -6.18 25.84
N THR A 91 -16.68 -6.53 24.87
CA THR A 91 -15.89 -7.76 24.87
C THR A 91 -14.41 -7.48 25.14
N PRO A 92 -13.60 -8.50 25.52
CA PRO A 92 -12.14 -8.36 25.59
C PRO A 92 -11.50 -7.88 24.28
N GLY A 93 -12.18 -8.04 23.14
CA GLY A 93 -11.73 -7.60 21.82
C GLY A 93 -11.52 -6.08 21.70
N MET A 94 -12.18 -5.26 22.52
CA MET A 94 -11.99 -3.80 22.51
C MET A 94 -10.52 -3.38 22.72
N ARG A 95 -9.72 -4.21 23.39
CA ARG A 95 -8.28 -3.96 23.63
C ARG A 95 -7.47 -3.83 22.34
N TYR A 96 -7.96 -4.38 21.23
CA TYR A 96 -7.25 -4.38 19.95
C TYR A 96 -7.63 -3.23 19.02
N LEU A 97 -8.66 -2.43 19.34
CA LEU A 97 -9.16 -1.37 18.44
C LEU A 97 -8.17 -0.21 18.24
N LEU A 98 -7.42 0.17 19.27
CA LEU A 98 -6.41 1.23 19.11
C LEU A 98 -5.13 0.69 18.46
N VAL A 99 -4.75 -0.55 18.79
CA VAL A 99 -3.56 -1.20 18.23
C VAL A 99 -3.74 -1.51 16.74
N SER A 100 -4.96 -1.77 16.28
CA SER A 100 -5.22 -2.05 14.87
C SER A 100 -4.81 -0.90 13.94
N ARG A 101 -4.83 0.35 14.42
CA ARG A 101 -4.37 1.50 13.63
C ARG A 101 -2.89 1.35 13.23
N GLU A 102 -2.03 0.96 14.17
CA GLU A 102 -0.60 0.81 13.92
C GLU A 102 -0.34 -0.38 12.99
N ILE A 103 -1.05 -1.49 13.20
CA ILE A 103 -0.92 -2.67 12.33
C ILE A 103 -1.37 -2.34 10.89
N ILE A 104 -2.45 -1.56 10.73
CA ILE A 104 -2.89 -1.09 9.41
C ILE A 104 -1.80 -0.22 8.76
N ALA A 105 -1.28 0.76 9.50
CA ALA A 105 -0.22 1.64 9.01
C ALA A 105 1.05 0.85 8.59
N ASP A 106 1.51 -0.05 9.46
CA ASP A 106 2.69 -0.86 9.22
C ASP A 106 2.49 -1.84 8.05
N SER A 107 1.30 -2.42 7.90
CA SER A 107 1.02 -3.32 6.77
C SER A 107 1.04 -2.60 5.41
N ILE A 108 0.48 -1.38 5.35
CA ILE A 108 0.51 -0.53 4.15
C ILE A 108 1.95 -0.10 3.87
N HIS A 109 2.68 0.29 4.92
CA HIS A 109 4.08 0.68 4.79
C HIS A 109 4.95 -0.48 4.29
N ALA A 110 4.83 -1.67 4.87
CA ALA A 110 5.58 -2.85 4.47
C ALA A 110 5.29 -3.21 3.00
N THR A 111 4.01 -3.26 2.62
CA THR A 111 3.61 -3.62 1.25
C THR A 111 4.08 -2.60 0.22
N SER A 112 3.92 -1.30 0.49
CA SER A 112 4.38 -0.23 -0.41
C SER A 112 5.91 -0.14 -0.51
N THR A 113 6.61 -0.48 0.58
CA THR A 113 8.07 -0.49 0.63
C THR A 113 8.66 -1.68 -0.13
N THR A 114 8.12 -2.89 -0.02
CA THR A 114 8.61 -4.05 -0.80
C THR A 114 8.54 -3.79 -2.31
N ARG A 115 7.61 -2.94 -2.73
CA ARG A 115 7.39 -2.56 -4.13
C ARG A 115 8.23 -1.35 -4.58
N SER A 116 9.03 -0.77 -3.69
CA SER A 116 9.87 0.42 -3.95
C SER A 116 11.30 0.22 -3.43
N SER A 117 12.27 1.05 -3.87
CA SER A 117 13.66 0.87 -3.41
C SER A 117 13.78 0.98 -1.88
N PRO A 118 14.63 0.16 -1.22
CA PRO A 118 14.91 0.28 0.21
C PRO A 118 15.42 1.66 0.64
N LYS A 119 16.03 2.45 -0.25
CA LYS A 119 16.61 3.77 0.07
C LYS A 119 15.59 4.82 0.56
N VAL A 120 14.29 4.59 0.39
CA VAL A 120 13.21 5.46 0.90
C VAL A 120 12.99 5.30 2.41
N THR A 121 13.27 4.10 2.94
CA THR A 121 13.03 3.75 4.35
C THR A 121 13.83 4.62 5.32
N SER A 122 15.07 4.98 4.96
CA SER A 122 15.92 5.84 5.77
C SER A 122 15.33 7.24 5.95
N SER A 123 14.69 7.81 4.93
CA SER A 123 14.17 9.18 5.01
C SER A 123 12.87 9.28 5.82
N PHE A 124 12.03 8.25 5.82
CA PHE A 124 10.76 8.25 6.58
C PHE A 124 10.97 7.96 8.07
N LEU A 125 11.84 7.00 8.43
CA LEU A 125 12.22 6.74 9.83
C LEU A 125 12.83 7.98 10.52
N THR A 126 13.59 8.78 9.77
CA THR A 126 14.17 10.04 10.31
C THR A 126 13.12 11.13 10.50
N ALA A 127 11.99 11.08 9.78
CA ALA A 127 10.93 12.09 9.85
C ALA A 127 9.89 11.79 10.96
N THR A 128 9.60 10.52 11.24
CA THR A 128 8.65 10.12 12.29
C THR A 128 9.31 9.87 13.65
N TRP A 129 10.62 9.62 13.69
CA TRP A 129 11.38 9.41 14.93
C TRP A 129 12.27 10.63 15.27
N ARG A 130 11.71 11.84 15.24
CA ARG A 130 12.29 12.94 16.04
C ARG A 130 11.65 12.92 17.41
N PRO A 131 12.39 12.67 18.50
CA PRO A 131 11.85 12.85 19.84
C PRO A 131 11.34 14.29 19.97
N PRO A 132 10.19 14.53 20.63
CA PRO A 132 9.66 15.88 20.79
C PRO A 132 10.74 16.76 21.42
N ALA A 133 11.08 17.86 20.75
CA ALA A 133 11.97 18.86 21.30
C ALA A 133 11.42 19.27 22.66
N ARG A 134 12.24 19.17 23.71
CA ARG A 134 11.89 19.69 25.04
C ARG A 134 11.53 21.16 24.87
N LEU A 135 10.28 21.51 25.15
CA LEU A 135 9.88 22.90 25.25
C LEU A 135 10.71 23.57 26.36
N PRO A 136 11.29 24.75 26.11
CA PRO A 136 11.99 25.50 27.14
C PRO A 136 11.02 25.88 28.27
N ARG A 137 11.50 25.80 29.51
CA ARG A 137 10.76 26.19 30.72
C ARG A 137 10.58 27.69 30.79
#